data_AF-A0A2T3KAX8-F1
#
_entry.id   AF-A0A2T3KAX8-F1
#
_cell.length_a   1.000
_cell.length_b   1.000
_cell.length_c   1.000
_cell.angle_alpha   90.00
_cell.angle_beta   90.00
_cell.angle_gamma   90.00
#
_symmetry.space_group_name_H-M   'P 1'
#
loop_
_entity.id
_entity.type
_entity.pdbx_description
1 polymer ?
#
loop_
_entity_poly.entity_id
_entity_poly.type
_entity_poly.pdbx_seq_one_letter_code
_entity_poly.pdbx_strand_id
1 'polypeptide(L)'
;MDFKNTNLGFTPISKDDAFELAPRLEKIFNIENCDVYFKQVSNPTIAVQNNQNIFQGSLIMPDNNSCIDFELATNFLSSSSTISVAPRDEKDAPKFGFGRTEFRTFENLSTDNLLSRLLIEVEDAPNTLGFERGNSLNSANDEITKAVNKLNKLAKMEQSMRKSPGQNPTDELRRSAEGRDIR
;
A
#
# COMPACT_ATOMS: atom_id res chain seq x y z
N MET A 1 3.17 5.34 9.31
CA MET A 1 3.26 4.51 10.53
C MET A 1 4.16 3.35 10.18
N ASP A 2 5.24 3.12 10.94
CA ASP A 2 6.20 2.04 10.69
C ASP A 2 5.66 0.69 11.17
N PHE A 3 5.61 -0.32 10.29
CA PHE A 3 5.29 -1.72 10.63
C PHE A 3 6.38 -2.42 11.48
N LYS A 4 7.43 -1.71 11.92
CA LYS A 4 8.48 -2.25 12.81
C LYS A 4 7.96 -2.70 14.19
N ASN A 5 6.76 -2.28 14.58
CA ASN A 5 6.06 -2.72 15.78
C ASN A 5 4.79 -3.53 15.47
N THR A 6 4.69 -4.13 14.29
CA THR A 6 3.53 -4.95 13.94
C THR A 6 3.50 -6.18 14.82
N ASN A 7 2.45 -6.30 15.62
CA ASN A 7 2.20 -7.49 16.39
C ASN A 7 1.91 -8.64 15.41
N LEU A 8 2.81 -9.62 15.37
CA LEU A 8 2.68 -10.76 14.46
C LEU A 8 1.63 -11.77 14.93
N GLY A 9 1.17 -11.69 16.18
CA GLY A 9 0.31 -12.70 16.79
C GLY A 9 1.01 -14.03 17.06
N PHE A 10 2.34 -14.06 16.92
CA PHE A 10 3.22 -15.19 17.25
C PHE A 10 4.64 -14.69 17.52
N THR A 11 5.48 -15.53 18.14
CA THR A 11 6.92 -15.28 18.26
C THR A 11 7.62 -15.82 17.02
N PRO A 12 8.30 -14.97 16.22
CA PRO A 12 8.94 -15.42 15.00
C PRO A 12 10.14 -16.34 15.30
N ILE A 13 10.35 -17.32 14.43
CA ILE A 13 11.56 -18.16 14.44
C ILE A 13 12.63 -17.57 13.52
N SER A 14 13.88 -18.02 13.66
CA SER A 14 14.97 -17.57 12.79
C SER A 14 14.67 -17.92 11.33
N LYS A 15 15.02 -17.01 10.41
CA LYS A 15 14.97 -17.28 8.97
C LYS A 15 15.95 -18.40 8.60
N ASP A 16 17.11 -18.44 9.27
CA ASP A 16 18.12 -19.45 9.02
C ASP A 16 17.58 -20.85 9.35
N ASP A 17 16.89 -21.01 10.49
CA ASP A 17 16.25 -22.28 10.86
C ASP A 17 15.20 -22.73 9.82
N ALA A 18 14.42 -21.78 9.29
CA ALA A 18 13.43 -22.07 8.25
C ALA A 18 14.11 -22.45 6.91
N PHE A 19 15.22 -21.80 6.57
CA PHE A 19 15.96 -22.05 5.34
C PHE A 19 16.81 -23.32 5.41
N GLU A 20 17.27 -23.75 6.58
CA GLU A 20 17.92 -25.05 6.77
C GLU A 20 16.97 -26.20 6.39
N LEU A 21 15.70 -26.11 6.78
CA LEU A 21 14.67 -27.09 6.42
C LEU A 21 14.36 -27.10 4.92
N ALA A 22 14.56 -25.97 4.25
CA ALA A 22 14.34 -25.82 2.82
C ALA A 22 15.12 -24.65 2.22
N PRO A 23 16.33 -24.87 1.70
CA PRO A 23 17.19 -23.79 1.20
C PRO A 23 16.60 -23.01 0.02
N ARG A 24 15.64 -23.60 -0.71
CA ARG A 24 14.92 -22.91 -1.79
C ARG A 24 13.96 -21.83 -1.28
N LEU A 25 13.59 -21.84 -0.01
CA LEU A 25 12.79 -20.76 0.61
C LEU A 25 13.54 -19.43 0.59
N GLU A 26 14.87 -19.45 0.75
CA GLU A 26 15.66 -18.22 0.71
C GLU A 26 15.43 -17.48 -0.61
N LYS A 27 15.43 -18.19 -1.75
CA LYS A 27 15.19 -17.58 -3.07
C LYS A 27 13.78 -17.01 -3.25
N ILE A 28 12.82 -17.54 -2.50
CA ILE A 28 11.40 -17.15 -2.60
C ILE A 28 11.11 -16.00 -1.65
N PHE A 29 11.65 -16.04 -0.45
CA PHE A 29 11.29 -15.13 0.64
C PHE A 29 12.37 -14.08 0.93
N ASN A 30 13.51 -14.12 0.22
CA ASN A 30 14.43 -13.00 0.12
C ASN A 30 13.93 -12.00 -0.94
N ILE A 31 12.73 -11.47 -0.70
CA ILE A 31 12.05 -10.53 -1.57
C ILE A 31 12.50 -9.13 -1.18
N GLU A 32 13.08 -8.40 -2.13
CA GLU A 32 13.38 -6.99 -1.92
C GLU A 32 12.07 -6.24 -1.61
N ASN A 33 12.08 -5.41 -0.56
CA ASN A 33 10.95 -4.59 -0.11
C ASN A 33 9.80 -5.33 0.60
N CYS A 34 9.96 -6.60 0.99
CA CYS A 34 9.00 -7.29 1.86
C CYS A 34 9.71 -7.85 3.11
N ASP A 35 9.07 -7.68 4.26
CA ASP A 35 9.49 -8.33 5.50
C ASP A 35 8.75 -9.66 5.66
N VAL A 36 9.49 -10.76 5.68
CA VAL A 36 8.95 -12.11 5.88
C VAL A 36 9.30 -12.60 7.28
N TYR A 37 8.31 -13.09 8.02
CA TYR A 37 8.48 -13.67 9.34
C TYR A 37 7.91 -15.09 9.37
N PHE A 38 8.71 -16.06 9.81
CA PHE A 38 8.27 -17.44 9.97
C PHE A 38 7.83 -17.72 11.40
N LYS A 39 6.90 -18.67 11.57
CA LYS A 39 6.51 -19.21 12.88
C LYS A 39 6.76 -20.71 12.93
N GLN A 40 6.85 -21.24 14.15
CA GLN A 40 6.74 -22.67 14.37
C GLN A 40 5.36 -23.15 13.88
N VAL A 41 5.35 -24.24 13.10
CA VAL A 41 4.12 -24.80 12.54
C VAL A 41 3.21 -25.29 13.67
N SER A 42 1.97 -24.83 13.66
CA SER A 42 0.95 -25.20 14.65
C SER A 42 -0.42 -25.26 13.96
N ASN A 43 -1.18 -26.34 14.17
CA ASN A 43 -2.52 -26.53 13.61
C ASN A 43 -2.59 -26.20 12.10
N PRO A 44 -1.84 -26.89 11.23
CA PRO A 44 -1.84 -26.63 9.80
C PRO A 44 -3.24 -26.83 9.20
N THR A 45 -3.64 -25.91 8.33
CA THR A 45 -4.91 -25.99 7.59
C THR A 45 -4.75 -26.70 6.25
N ILE A 46 -3.54 -26.70 5.69
CA ILE A 46 -3.25 -27.37 4.42
C ILE A 46 -3.00 -28.85 4.68
N ALA A 47 -3.69 -29.71 3.92
CA ALA A 47 -3.41 -31.13 3.93
C ALA A 47 -2.04 -31.42 3.30
N VAL A 48 -1.18 -32.08 4.06
CA VAL A 48 0.19 -32.43 3.64
C VAL A 48 0.15 -33.73 2.84
N GLN A 49 0.74 -33.71 1.65
CA GLN A 49 1.03 -34.92 0.88
C GLN A 49 2.41 -35.47 1.23
N ASN A 50 2.68 -36.74 0.90
CA ASN A 50 3.95 -37.41 1.24
C ASN A 50 5.18 -36.56 0.84
N ASN A 51 6.11 -36.39 1.78
CA ASN A 51 7.38 -35.66 1.64
C ASN A 51 7.28 -34.13 1.46
N GLN A 52 6.14 -33.52 1.79
CA GLN A 52 6.03 -32.05 1.83
C GLN A 52 6.36 -31.53 3.24
N ASN A 53 7.12 -30.43 3.28
CA ASN A 53 7.32 -29.63 4.48
C ASN A 53 6.25 -28.54 4.55
N ILE A 54 5.77 -28.23 5.75
CA ILE A 54 4.87 -27.09 5.98
C ILE A 54 5.68 -25.93 6.55
N PHE A 55 5.39 -24.73 6.08
CA PHE A 55 5.85 -23.48 6.64
C PHE A 55 4.65 -22.60 6.91
N GLN A 56 4.70 -21.83 7.99
CA GLN A 56 3.70 -20.83 8.31
C GLN A 56 4.41 -19.52 8.61
N GLY A 57 3.79 -18.39 8.28
CA GLY A 57 4.39 -17.10 8.50
C GLY A 57 3.53 -15.94 8.05
N SER A 58 4.06 -14.74 8.19
CA SER A 58 3.45 -13.52 7.69
C SER A 58 4.41 -12.82 6.76
N LEU A 59 3.87 -12.24 5.68
CA LEU A 59 4.59 -11.38 4.76
C LEU A 59 3.99 -9.97 4.87
N ILE A 60 4.88 -9.02 5.12
CA ILE A 60 4.56 -7.61 5.36
C ILE A 60 5.21 -6.78 4.27
N MET A 61 4.42 -5.91 3.65
CA MET A 61 4.91 -4.93 2.69
C MET A 61 4.98 -3.56 3.38
N PRO A 62 6.18 -3.02 3.68
CA PRO A 62 6.32 -1.80 4.48
C PRO A 62 5.84 -0.52 3.78
N ASP A 63 5.72 -0.50 2.46
CA ASP A 63 5.41 0.69 1.68
C ASP A 63 3.93 1.10 1.76
N ASN A 64 3.04 0.11 1.84
CA ASN A 64 1.60 0.24 1.82
C ASN A 64 0.95 -0.36 3.07
N ASN A 65 1.77 -0.82 4.03
CA ASN A 65 1.34 -1.35 5.31
C ASN A 65 0.42 -2.57 5.16
N SER A 66 0.62 -3.37 4.12
CA SER A 66 -0.14 -4.60 3.87
C SER A 66 0.49 -5.78 4.59
N CYS A 67 -0.36 -6.66 5.10
CA CYS A 67 0.05 -7.90 5.76
C CYS A 67 -0.79 -9.06 5.26
N ILE A 68 -0.13 -10.17 4.93
CA ILE A 68 -0.78 -11.45 4.68
C ILE A 68 -0.19 -12.51 5.59
N ASP A 69 -1.04 -13.41 6.06
CA ASP A 69 -0.64 -14.69 6.61
C ASP A 69 -0.58 -15.71 5.52
N PHE A 70 0.41 -16.58 5.60
CA PHE A 70 0.55 -17.70 4.68
C PHE A 70 0.83 -19.00 5.41
N GLU A 71 0.32 -20.08 4.82
CA GLU A 71 0.73 -21.44 5.06
C GLU A 71 1.19 -22.04 3.73
N LEU A 72 2.34 -22.69 3.71
CA LEU A 72 2.98 -23.23 2.52
C LEU A 72 3.31 -24.71 2.75
N ALA A 73 2.66 -25.61 2.03
CA ALA A 73 3.04 -27.01 1.94
C ALA A 73 3.80 -27.26 0.64
N THR A 74 5.04 -27.73 0.72
CA THR A 74 5.86 -27.90 -0.48
C THR A 74 6.91 -28.98 -0.32
N ASN A 75 7.11 -29.71 -1.41
CA ASN A 75 8.28 -30.55 -1.62
C ASN A 75 9.14 -29.87 -2.68
N PHE A 76 10.23 -29.24 -2.25
CA PHE A 76 11.07 -28.45 -3.13
C PHE A 76 11.80 -29.26 -4.21
N LEU A 77 11.76 -30.60 -4.13
CA LEU A 77 12.21 -31.51 -5.17
C LEU A 77 11.14 -31.77 -6.24
N SER A 78 9.84 -31.65 -5.92
CA SER A 78 8.73 -32.02 -6.82
C SER A 78 8.22 -30.87 -7.69
N SER A 79 8.82 -29.67 -7.63
CA SER A 79 8.39 -28.46 -8.36
C SER A 79 6.92 -28.05 -8.16
N SER A 80 6.25 -28.61 -7.16
CA SER A 80 4.85 -28.34 -6.82
C SER A 80 4.74 -27.89 -5.36
N SER A 81 3.86 -26.92 -5.13
CA SER A 81 3.58 -26.36 -3.83
C SER A 81 2.11 -25.98 -3.71
N THR A 82 1.60 -26.04 -2.49
CA THR A 82 0.28 -25.52 -2.13
C THR A 82 0.50 -24.38 -1.14
N ILE A 83 -0.12 -23.24 -1.40
CA ILE A 83 -0.06 -22.08 -0.52
C ILE A 83 -1.48 -21.61 -0.19
N SER A 84 -1.75 -21.40 1.08
CA SER A 84 -2.96 -20.77 1.58
C SER A 84 -2.59 -19.41 2.14
N VAL A 85 -3.31 -18.37 1.74
CA VAL A 85 -3.07 -16.99 2.20
C VAL A 85 -4.32 -16.37 2.78
N ALA A 86 -4.16 -15.54 3.80
CA ALA A 86 -5.23 -14.74 4.39
C ALA A 86 -4.73 -13.31 4.61
N PRO A 87 -5.36 -12.28 4.03
CA PRO A 87 -5.00 -10.90 4.33
C PRO A 87 -5.36 -10.56 5.78
N ARG A 88 -4.51 -9.77 6.43
CA ARG A 88 -4.64 -9.41 7.85
C ARG A 88 -4.77 -7.90 8.02
N ASP A 89 -5.78 -7.47 8.75
CA ASP A 89 -5.92 -6.08 9.20
C ASP A 89 -4.93 -5.80 10.34
N GLU A 90 -4.33 -4.61 10.36
CA GLU A 90 -3.48 -4.11 11.44
C GLU A 90 -4.17 -4.20 12.81
N LYS A 91 -5.50 -4.09 12.86
CA LYS A 91 -6.29 -4.19 14.10
C LYS A 91 -6.48 -5.63 14.59
N ASP A 92 -6.42 -6.61 13.69
CA ASP A 92 -6.57 -8.03 13.96
C ASP A 92 -5.22 -8.71 14.29
N ALA A 93 -4.16 -7.90 14.42
CA ALA A 93 -2.78 -8.29 14.67
C ALA A 93 -2.49 -9.25 15.85
N PRO A 94 -3.26 -9.38 16.95
CA PRO A 94 -2.84 -10.30 18.01
C PRO A 94 -2.95 -11.79 17.67
N LYS A 95 -3.54 -12.19 16.53
CA LYS A 95 -3.78 -13.61 16.24
C LYS A 95 -3.41 -14.00 14.81
N PHE A 96 -2.47 -14.95 14.70
CA PHE A 96 -2.15 -15.59 13.42
C PHE A 96 -3.34 -16.32 12.81
N GLY A 97 -3.55 -16.15 11.50
CA GLY A 97 -4.58 -16.86 10.75
C GLY A 97 -6.01 -16.48 11.15
N PHE A 98 -6.18 -15.43 11.96
CA PHE A 98 -7.47 -14.85 12.32
C PHE A 98 -7.63 -13.54 11.56
N GLY A 99 -8.32 -13.61 10.43
CA GLY A 99 -8.89 -12.45 9.74
C GLY A 99 -10.39 -12.64 9.58
N ARG A 100 -11.10 -11.58 9.19
CA ARG A 100 -12.50 -11.65 8.75
C ARG A 100 -12.69 -12.44 7.44
N THR A 101 -11.60 -12.90 6.84
CA THR A 101 -11.49 -13.47 5.51
C THR A 101 -10.93 -14.88 5.58
N GLU A 102 -11.59 -15.81 4.89
CA GLU A 102 -11.15 -17.20 4.76
C GLU A 102 -9.81 -17.29 4.01
N PHE A 103 -9.02 -18.32 4.32
CA PHE A 103 -7.80 -18.61 3.58
C PHE A 103 -8.13 -18.91 2.12
N ARG A 104 -7.47 -18.21 1.19
CA ARG A 104 -7.47 -18.53 -0.24
C ARG A 104 -6.35 -19.52 -0.52
N THR A 105 -6.71 -20.70 -1.00
CA THR A 105 -5.74 -21.79 -1.27
C THR A 105 -5.44 -21.90 -2.77
N PHE A 106 -4.16 -21.98 -3.10
CA PHE A 106 -3.64 -22.16 -4.45
C PHE A 106 -2.77 -23.42 -4.49
N GLU A 107 -3.08 -24.33 -5.41
CA GLU A 107 -2.44 -25.64 -5.49
C GLU A 107 -1.48 -25.75 -6.68
N ASN A 108 -0.52 -26.68 -6.57
CA ASN A 108 0.42 -27.06 -7.64
C ASN A 108 1.18 -25.88 -8.28
N LEU A 109 1.56 -24.90 -7.46
CA LEU A 109 2.37 -23.76 -7.90
C LEU A 109 3.85 -24.17 -8.06
N SER A 110 4.46 -23.73 -9.16
CA SER A 110 5.92 -23.70 -9.29
C SER A 110 6.52 -22.63 -8.37
N THR A 111 7.83 -22.68 -8.16
CA THR A 111 8.56 -21.69 -7.36
C THR A 111 8.33 -20.24 -7.84
N ASP A 112 8.46 -19.98 -9.15
CA ASP A 112 8.30 -18.64 -9.73
C ASP A 112 6.85 -18.14 -9.61
N ASN A 113 5.89 -19.06 -9.74
CA ASN A 113 4.47 -18.75 -9.56
C ASN A 113 4.12 -18.49 -8.09
N LEU A 114 4.82 -19.13 -7.16
CA LEU A 114 4.59 -18.94 -5.72
C LEU A 114 5.01 -17.55 -5.26
N LEU A 115 6.19 -17.08 -5.68
CA LEU A 115 6.65 -15.72 -5.40
C LEU A 115 5.68 -14.69 -6.00
N SER A 116 5.37 -14.82 -7.29
CA SER A 116 4.46 -13.91 -7.98
C SER A 116 3.08 -13.87 -7.32
N ARG A 117 2.57 -15.04 -6.89
CA ARG A 117 1.30 -15.13 -6.17
C ARG A 117 1.37 -14.41 -4.83
N LEU A 118 2.38 -14.65 -4.00
CA LEU A 118 2.53 -14.00 -2.70
C LEU A 118 2.55 -12.47 -2.82
N LEU A 119 3.27 -11.94 -3.80
CA LEU A 119 3.34 -10.50 -4.08
C LEU A 119 1.96 -9.93 -4.45
N ILE A 120 1.26 -10.57 -5.39
CA ILE A 120 -0.10 -10.14 -5.78
C ILE A 120 -1.04 -10.11 -4.56
N GLU A 121 -0.99 -11.14 -3.71
CA GLU A 121 -1.90 -11.27 -2.57
C GLU A 121 -1.61 -10.23 -1.49
N VAL A 122 -0.33 -9.87 -1.25
CA VAL A 122 0.00 -8.80 -0.30
C VAL A 122 -0.33 -7.42 -0.86
N GLU A 123 -0.13 -7.16 -2.15
CA GLU A 123 -0.52 -5.88 -2.78
C GLU A 123 -2.05 -5.68 -2.79
N ASP A 124 -2.80 -6.77 -2.91
CA ASP A 124 -4.26 -6.75 -2.92
C ASP A 124 -4.88 -6.83 -1.52
N ALA A 125 -4.11 -7.15 -0.48
CA ALA A 125 -4.61 -7.29 0.89
C ALA A 125 -5.43 -6.08 1.37
N PRO A 126 -5.05 -4.81 1.11
CA PRO A 126 -5.86 -3.66 1.48
C PRO A 126 -7.23 -3.64 0.80
N ASN A 127 -7.30 -4.05 -0.47
CA ASN A 127 -8.56 -4.09 -1.22
C ASN A 127 -9.47 -5.21 -0.68
N THR A 128 -8.90 -6.39 -0.43
CA THR A 128 -9.65 -7.55 0.07
C THR A 128 -10.24 -7.30 1.45
N LEU A 129 -9.52 -6.59 2.32
CA LEU A 129 -10.00 -6.21 3.67
C LEU A 129 -11.02 -5.07 3.64
N GLY A 130 -11.36 -4.54 2.46
CA GLY A 130 -12.27 -3.42 2.33
C GLY A 130 -11.72 -2.15 2.97
N PHE A 131 -10.39 -1.97 3.04
CA PHE A 131 -9.84 -0.65 3.33
C PHE A 131 -10.42 0.29 2.29
N GLU A 132 -11.20 1.26 2.76
CA GLU A 132 -11.74 2.31 1.92
C GLU A 132 -10.58 3.09 1.29
N ARG A 133 -10.06 2.61 0.15
CA ARG A 133 -9.32 3.45 -0.82
C ARG A 133 -10.17 4.65 -1.27
N GLY A 134 -11.47 4.67 -0.93
CA GLY A 134 -12.43 5.72 -1.23
C GLY A 134 -12.20 7.06 -0.53
N ASN A 135 -11.49 7.13 0.60
CA ASN A 135 -11.33 8.42 1.29
C ASN A 135 -10.11 9.22 0.81
N SER A 136 -9.05 8.60 0.28
CA SER A 136 -7.88 9.33 -0.23
C SER A 136 -8.05 9.82 -1.66
N LEU A 137 -8.68 9.03 -2.54
CA LEU A 137 -8.97 9.45 -3.92
C LEU A 137 -10.02 10.56 -3.97
N ASN A 138 -11.08 10.48 -3.16
CA ASN A 138 -12.08 11.55 -3.11
C ASN A 138 -11.50 12.83 -2.48
N SER A 139 -10.67 12.71 -1.43
CA SER A 139 -10.00 13.87 -0.84
C SER A 139 -8.97 14.50 -1.78
N ALA A 140 -8.18 13.69 -2.49
CA ALA A 140 -7.24 14.19 -3.51
C ALA A 140 -7.99 14.83 -4.68
N ASN A 141 -9.12 14.26 -5.11
CA ASN A 141 -9.96 14.83 -6.17
C ASN A 141 -10.62 16.16 -5.72
N ASP A 142 -11.05 16.24 -4.45
CA ASP A 142 -11.58 17.48 -3.86
C ASP A 142 -10.50 18.55 -3.70
N GLU A 143 -9.29 18.17 -3.31
CA GLU A 143 -8.14 19.08 -3.22
C GLU A 143 -7.68 19.56 -4.60
N ILE A 144 -7.64 18.69 -5.61
CA ILE A 144 -7.39 19.06 -7.00
C ILE A 144 -8.50 20.00 -7.49
N THR A 145 -9.76 19.69 -7.23
CA THR A 145 -10.90 20.55 -7.61
C THR A 145 -10.82 21.91 -6.93
N LYS A 146 -10.47 21.97 -5.65
CA LYS A 146 -10.22 23.24 -4.93
C LYS A 146 -9.05 24.01 -5.52
N ALA A 147 -7.94 23.34 -5.86
CA ALA A 147 -6.76 23.96 -6.47
C ALA A 147 -7.07 24.51 -7.87
N VAL A 148 -7.75 23.75 -8.72
CA VAL A 148 -8.21 24.16 -10.06
C VAL A 148 -9.16 25.35 -9.97
N ASN A 149 -10.12 25.33 -9.03
CA ASN A 149 -11.03 26.46 -8.81
C ASN A 149 -10.30 27.73 -8.33
N LYS A 150 -9.27 27.59 -7.50
CA LYS A 150 -8.44 28.71 -7.06
C LYS A 150 -7.63 29.30 -8.21
N LEU A 151 -7.03 28.46 -9.05
CA LEU A 151 -6.31 28.89 -10.26
C LEU A 151 -7.23 29.60 -11.26
N ASN A 152 -8.43 29.06 -11.50
CA ASN A 152 -9.42 29.69 -12.37
C ASN A 152 -9.90 31.06 -11.85
N LYS A 153 -10.02 31.23 -10.53
CA LYS A 153 -10.32 32.54 -9.93
C LYS A 153 -9.18 33.54 -10.12
N LEU A 154 -7.93 33.11 -9.91
CA LEU A 154 -6.75 33.95 -10.12
C LEU A 154 -6.61 34.38 -11.59
N ALA A 155 -6.78 33.46 -12.53
CA ALA A 155 -6.74 33.76 -13.97
C ALA A 155 -7.84 34.74 -14.41
N LYS A 156 -9.05 34.65 -13.83
CA LYS A 156 -10.13 35.62 -14.07
C LYS A 156 -9.80 37.00 -13.49
N MET A 157 -9.18 37.07 -12.32
CA MET A 157 -8.73 38.34 -11.74
C MET A 157 -7.63 38.97 -12.59
N GLU A 158 -6.64 38.21 -13.05
CA GLU A 158 -5.61 38.71 -13.97
C GLU A 158 -6.17 39.15 -15.33
N GLN A 159 -7.13 38.41 -15.89
CA GLN A 159 -7.83 38.85 -17.12
C GLN A 159 -8.67 40.11 -16.89
N SER A 160 -9.30 40.27 -15.74
CA SER A 160 -10.04 41.50 -15.41
C SER A 160 -9.11 42.70 -15.25
N MET A 161 -7.90 42.50 -14.71
CA MET A 161 -6.87 43.55 -14.61
C MET A 161 -6.23 43.88 -15.97
N ARG A 162 -6.20 42.93 -16.91
CA ARG A 162 -5.72 43.15 -18.29
C ARG A 162 -6.78 43.73 -19.23
N LYS A 163 -8.06 43.74 -18.83
CA LYS A 163 -9.19 44.32 -19.59
C LYS A 163 -9.50 45.79 -19.23
N SER A 164 -8.56 46.50 -18.62
CA SER A 164 -8.58 47.97 -18.59
C SER A 164 -7.58 48.55 -19.60
N PRO A 165 -7.89 48.59 -20.90
CA PRO A 165 -7.14 49.40 -21.84
C PRO A 165 -7.61 50.86 -21.76
N GLY A 166 -6.71 51.72 -21.28
CA GLY A 166 -6.60 53.10 -21.73
C GLY A 166 -7.51 54.15 -21.06
N GLN A 167 -7.10 54.63 -19.88
CA GLN A 167 -7.19 56.07 -19.58
C GLN A 167 -5.88 56.48 -18.90
N ASN A 168 -5.08 57.28 -19.59
CA ASN A 168 -3.83 57.84 -19.08
C ASN A 168 -4.11 58.67 -17.81
N PRO A 169 -3.33 58.55 -16.72
CA PRO A 169 -3.53 59.34 -15.50
C PRO A 169 -3.19 60.84 -15.61
N THR A 170 -2.91 61.38 -16.81
CA THR A 170 -2.18 62.65 -16.94
C THR A 170 -3.02 63.90 -17.22
N ASP A 171 -4.36 63.83 -17.31
CA ASP A 171 -5.18 65.04 -17.57
C ASP A 171 -6.01 65.54 -16.37
N GLU A 172 -6.35 64.69 -15.40
CA GLU A 172 -7.09 65.14 -14.19
C GLU A 172 -6.20 65.83 -13.15
N LEU A 173 -4.91 65.47 -13.10
CA LEU A 173 -3.92 66.17 -12.27
C LEU A 173 -3.52 67.54 -12.84
N ARG A 174 -3.60 67.73 -14.17
CA ARG A 174 -3.21 68.99 -14.83
C ARG A 174 -4.28 70.08 -14.71
N ARG A 175 -5.57 69.72 -14.77
CA ARG A 175 -6.69 70.68 -14.59
C ARG A 175 -6.87 71.14 -13.14
N SER A 176 -6.38 70.38 -12.18
CA SER A 176 -6.47 70.74 -10.75
C SER A 176 -5.36 71.71 -10.31
N ALA A 177 -4.36 71.99 -11.17
CA ALA A 177 -3.21 72.83 -10.87
C ALA A 177 -3.28 74.26 -11.49
N GLU A 178 -4.16 74.52 -12.46
CA GLU A 178 -4.20 75.81 -13.18
C GLU A 178 -5.39 76.73 -12.80
N GLY A 179 -6.13 76.42 -11.71
CA GLY A 179 -7.42 77.06 -11.43
C GLY A 179 -7.57 77.80 -10.09
N ARG A 180 -6.51 78.08 -9.35
CA ARG A 180 -6.59 78.90 -8.13
C ARG A 180 -5.42 79.87 -8.04
N ASP A 181 -5.51 80.97 -8.78
CA ASP A 181 -4.92 82.22 -8.32
C ASP A 181 -5.99 83.07 -7.64
N ILE A 182 -5.64 83.45 -6.42
CA ILE A 182 -6.38 84.29 -5.50
C ILE A 182 -5.85 85.71 -5.71
N ARG A 183 -6.64 86.58 -6.35
CA ARG A 183 -6.84 88.03 -6.02
C ARG A 183 -7.58 88.76 -7.13
#